data_AF-A0A4V5NMH1-F1
#
_entry.id   AF-A0A4V5NMH1-F1
#
_cell.length_a   1.000
_cell.length_b   1.000
_cell.length_c   1.000
_cell.angle_alpha   90.00
_cell.angle_beta   90.00
_cell.angle_gamma   90.00
#
_symmetry.space_group_name_H-M   'P 1'
#
loop_
_entity.id
_entity.type
_entity.pdbx_description
1 polymer ?
#
loop_
_entity_poly.entity_id
_entity_poly.type
_entity_poly.pdbx_seq_one_letter_code
_entity_poly.pdbx_strand_id
1 'polypeptide(L)' 'MFASSIIAGLLLGYLLDAWLDTAPIFMLILGALGFVAGMRNAKKALLATGRDEPQDKDSGRP' A
#
# COMPACT_ATOMS: atom_id res chain seq x y z
N MET A 1 -3.36 4.19 2.41
CA MET A 1 -3.64 3.48 1.15
C MET A 1 -3.00 2.08 1.03
N PHE A 2 -2.14 1.62 1.96
CA PHE A 2 -1.46 0.31 1.85
C PHE A 2 -2.42 -0.89 1.72
N ALA A 3 -3.38 -1.01 2.64
CA ALA A 3 -4.34 -2.11 2.65
C ALA A 3 -5.21 -2.16 1.39
N SER A 4 -5.63 -0.99 0.89
CA SER A 4 -6.48 -0.88 -0.31
C SER A 4 -5.81 -1.44 -1.57
N SER A 5 -4.49 -1.28 -1.71
CA SER A 5 -3.73 -1.83 -2.85
C SER A 5 -3.66 -3.36 -2.82
N ILE A 6 -3.55 -3.95 -1.63
CA ILE A 6 -3.53 -5.42 -1.46
C ILE A 6 -4.92 -5.98 -1.75
N ILE A 7 -5.96 -5.36 -1.16
CA ILE A 7 -7.35 -5.78 -1.36
C ILE A 7 -7.73 -5.69 -2.85
N ALA A 8 -7.33 -4.63 -3.55
CA ALA A 8 -7.55 -4.49 -4.98
C ALA A 8 -6.84 -5.57 -5.80
N GLY A 9 -5.58 -5.91 -5.50
CA GLY A 9 -4.83 -6.96 -6.19
C GLY A 9 -5.43 -8.36 -6.00
N LEU A 10 -5.87 -8.67 -4.78
CA LEU A 10 -6.52 -9.95 -4.47
C LEU A 10 -7.90 -10.07 -5.13
N LEU A 11 -8.72 -9.02 -5.08
CA LEU A 11 -10.04 -9.01 -5.72
C LEU A 11 -9.94 -9.14 -7.24
N LEU A 12 -9.03 -8.38 -7.86
CA LEU A 12 -8.82 -8.42 -9.31
C LEU A 12 -8.32 -9.79 -9.77
N GLY A 13 -7.39 -10.39 -9.02
CA GLY A 13 -6.86 -11.70 -9.35
C GLY A 13 -7.83 -12.85 -9.10
N TYR A 14 -8.65 -12.77 -8.05
CA TYR A 14 -9.75 -13.73 -7.83
C TYR A 14 -10.78 -13.67 -8.96
N LEU A 15 -11.16 -12.47 -9.40
CA LEU A 15 -12.10 -12.30 -10.51
C LEU A 15 -11.54 -12.82 -11.84
N LEU A 16 -10.22 -12.65 -12.07
CA LEU A 16 -9.55 -13.23 -13.23
C LEU A 16 -9.53 -14.76 -13.18
N ASP A 17 -9.14 -15.34 -12.04
CA ASP A 17 -9.13 -16.81 -11.88
C ASP A 17 -10.53 -17.40 -12.06
N ALA A 18 -11.58 -16.73 -11.56
CA ALA A 18 -12.97 -17.16 -11.73
C ALA A 18 -13.50 -17.01 -13.18
N TRP A 19 -12.96 -16.07 -13.96
CA TRP A 19 -13.36 -15.88 -15.37
C TRP A 19 -12.65 -16.84 -16.33
N LEU A 20 -11.41 -17.22 -16.00
CA LEU A 20 -10.58 -18.12 -16.81
C LEU A 20 -10.67 -19.60 -16.37
N ASP A 21 -11.43 -19.89 -15.31
CA ASP A 21 -11.53 -21.21 -14.65
C ASP A 21 -10.14 -21.79 -14.29
N THR A 22 -9.16 -20.88 -14.08
CA THR A 22 -7.79 -21.24 -13.74
C THR A 22 -7.68 -21.48 -12.24
N ALA A 23 -6.83 -22.44 -11.85
CA ALA A 23 -6.33 -22.57 -10.48
C ALA A 23 -5.83 -21.19 -9.97
N PRO A 24 -5.75 -20.93 -8.64
CA PRO A 24 -5.62 -19.58 -8.06
C PRO A 24 -4.25 -18.92 -8.30
N ILE A 25 -3.87 -18.77 -9.56
CA ILE A 25 -2.54 -18.37 -10.04
C ILE A 25 -2.55 -16.87 -10.28
N PHE A 26 -3.60 -16.32 -10.91
CA PHE A 26 -3.70 -14.87 -11.12
C PHE A 26 -3.94 -14.13 -9.81
N MET A 27 -4.69 -14.71 -8.88
CA MET A 27 -4.84 -14.22 -7.52
C MET A 27 -3.51 -14.11 -6.78
N LEU A 28 -2.64 -15.12 -6.90
CA LEU A 28 -1.31 -15.10 -6.27
C LEU A 28 -0.39 -14.06 -6.94
N ILE A 29 -0.37 -13.98 -8.27
CA ILE A 29 0.48 -13.03 -9.01
C ILE A 29 0.02 -11.59 -8.76
N LEU A 30 -1.27 -11.29 -8.92
CA LEU A 30 -1.83 -9.95 -8.71
C LEU A 30 -1.83 -9.55 -7.23
N GLY A 31 -2.06 -10.50 -6.32
CA GLY A 31 -1.90 -10.31 -4.89
C GLY A 31 -0.46 -9.93 -4.52
N ALA A 32 0.54 -10.67 -5.04
CA ALA A 32 1.95 -10.35 -4.85
C ALA A 32 2.32 -8.97 -5.43
N LEU A 33 1.79 -8.64 -6.62
CA LEU A 33 2.01 -7.33 -7.25
C LEU A 33 1.38 -6.19 -6.43
N GLY A 34 0.15 -6.37 -5.95
CA GLY A 34 -0.54 -5.45 -5.06
C GLY A 34 0.19 -5.25 -3.72
N PHE A 35 0.78 -6.32 -3.19
CA PHE A 35 1.63 -6.28 -2.00
C PHE A 35 2.91 -5.47 -2.21
N VAL A 36 3.62 -5.67 -3.33
CA VAL A 36 4.82 -4.88 -3.68
C VAL A 36 4.47 -3.40 -3.88
N ALA A 37 3.38 -3.11 -4.59
CA ALA A 37 2.89 -1.75 -4.78
C ALA A 37 2.53 -1.07 -3.45
N GLY A 38 1.83 -1.80 -2.57
CA GLY A 38 1.56 -1.35 -1.21
C GLY A 38 2.85 -1.03 -0.46
N MET A 39 3.82 -1.95 -0.44
CA MET A 39 5.05 -1.80 0.36
C MET A 39 5.82 -0.54 0.01
N ARG A 40 5.87 -0.15 -1.27
CA ARG A 40 6.47 1.12 -1.70
C ARG A 40 5.82 2.33 -1.02
N ASN A 41 4.51 2.31 -0.82
CA ASN A 41 3.79 3.40 -0.16
C ASN A 41 3.94 3.34 1.38
N ALA A 42 4.02 2.14 1.96
CA ALA A 42 4.29 1.96 3.39
C ALA A 42 5.68 2.49 3.77
N LYS A 43 6.71 2.23 2.95
CA LYS A 43 8.07 2.79 3.16
C LYS A 43 8.07 4.32 3.17
N LYS A 44 7.33 4.95 2.25
CA LYS A 44 7.19 6.42 2.21
C LYS A 44 6.49 6.97 3.45
N ALA A 45 5.43 6.31 3.93
CA ALA A 45 4.72 6.72 5.13
C ALA A 45 5.61 6.61 6.37
N LEU A 46 6.32 5.49 6.54
CA LEU A 46 7.26 5.28 7.66
C LEU A 46 8.40 6.31 7.67
N LEU A 47 8.93 6.67 6.50
CA LEU A 47 9.96 7.71 6.37
C LEU A 47 9.42 9.13 6.61
N ALA A 48 8.14 9.38 6.34
CA ALA A 48 7.49 10.67 6.59
C ALA A 48 7.21 10.88 8.08
N THR A 49 6.80 9.84 8.81
CA THR A 49 6.51 9.91 10.26
C THR A 49 7.74 10.23 11.12
N GLY A 50 8.96 10.05 10.60
CA GLY A 50 10.19 10.47 11.27
C GLY A 50 10.57 11.95 11.10
N ARG A 51 9.77 12.75 10.36
CA ARG A 51 10.04 14.17 10.08
C ARG A 51 9.06 15.15 10.73
N ASP A 52 8.15 14.68 11.56
CA ASP A 52 7.26 15.54 12.34
C ASP A 52 7.94 15.96 13.65
N GLU A 53 9.07 16.65 13.52
CA GLU A 53 9.66 17.39 14.64
C GLU A 53 8.99 18.78 14.63
N PRO A 54 8.28 19.16 15.70
CA PRO A 54 7.57 20.44 15.73
C PRO A 54 8.60 21.57 15.67
N GLN A 55 8.59 22.36 14.59
CA GLN A 55 9.04 23.74 14.69
C GLN A 55 8.01 24.52 15.52
N ASP A 56 8.06 24.31 16.82
CA ASP A 56 7.75 25.34 17.79
C ASP A 56 8.82 26.43 17.62
N LYS A 57 8.64 27.27 16.59
CA LYS A 57 9.23 28.60 16.63
C LYS A 57 8.33 29.42 17.52
N ASP A 58 8.60 29.28 18.81
CA ASP A 58 8.69 30.38 19.75
C ASP A 58 9.25 31.62 19.03
N SER A 59 8.33 32.41 18.51
CA SER A 59 8.56 33.82 18.22
C SER A 59 7.64 34.62 19.14
N GLY A 60 7.57 34.23 20.41
CA GLY A 60 7.37 35.16 21.50
C GLY A 60 8.67 35.93 21.67
N ARG A 61 8.89 36.97 20.85
CA ARG A 61 9.88 38.00 21.18
C ARG A 61 9.18 39.13 21.93
N PRO A 62 9.74 39.58 23.08
CA PRO A 62 9.16 40.60 23.94
C PRO A 62 9.09 41.98 23.28
#